data_AF-A0A1G7SFZ4-F1
#
_entry.id   AF-A0A1G7SFZ4-F1
#
_cell.length_a   1.000
_cell.length_b   1.000
_cell.length_c   1.000
_cell.angle_alpha   90.00
_cell.angle_beta   90.00
_cell.angle_gamma   90.00
#
_symmetry.space_group_name_H-M   'P 1'
#
loop_
_entity.id
_entity.type
_entity.pdbx_description
1 polymer ?
#
loop_
_entity_poly.entity_id
_entity_poly.type
_entity_poly.pdbx_seq_one_letter_code
_entity_poly.pdbx_strand_id
1 'polypeptide(L)'
;MTWIYYDTNTAAWQHVRIGTGETSQFEETGFKGSGDLDAGRIDGVPMSCVAAIEPFHGNTVAIYTRDPESDPATARWSRQVLDVYGDPNENGEGPGHQILCGDFDGDGDEEFLVGLRGPWPWQGVMYYKMVDKKPVFSPNGVSLMIPPRGCHG
;
A
#
# COMPACT_ATOMS: atom_id res chain seq x y z
N MET A 1 0.79 -9.77 4.83
CA MET A 1 2.08 -9.41 4.20
C MET A 1 3.27 -9.80 5.07
N THR A 2 4.14 -10.67 4.56
CA THR A 2 5.39 -11.10 5.23
C THR A 2 6.54 -10.86 4.27
N TRP A 3 7.56 -10.11 4.70
CA TRP A 3 8.82 -9.99 3.98
C TRP A 3 9.71 -11.19 4.28
N ILE A 4 10.24 -11.81 3.22
CA ILE A 4 11.10 -12.99 3.30
C ILE A 4 12.41 -12.64 2.61
N TYR A 5 13.53 -12.81 3.31
CA TYR A 5 14.86 -12.59 2.76
C TYR A 5 15.86 -13.61 3.33
N TYR A 6 16.95 -13.84 2.61
CA TYR A 6 18.05 -14.67 3.09
C TYR A 6 19.10 -13.79 3.76
N ASP A 7 19.35 -13.99 5.05
CA ASP A 7 20.40 -13.30 5.78
C ASP A 7 21.71 -14.09 5.67
N THR A 8 22.69 -13.50 4.99
CA THR A 8 24.01 -14.12 4.77
C THR A 8 24.86 -14.18 6.04
N ASN A 9 24.58 -13.34 7.05
CA ASN A 9 25.33 -13.36 8.31
C ASN A 9 24.93 -14.55 9.17
N THR A 10 23.63 -14.88 9.20
CA THR A 10 23.09 -16.03 9.92
C THR A 10 22.95 -17.28 9.06
N ALA A 11 23.19 -17.16 7.74
CA ALA A 11 23.00 -18.20 6.73
C ALA A 11 21.59 -18.82 6.75
N ALA A 12 20.57 -18.01 7.03
CA ALA A 12 19.20 -18.47 7.25
C ALA A 12 18.16 -17.57 6.56
N TRP A 13 17.02 -18.17 6.21
CA TRP A 13 15.84 -17.42 5.78
C TRP A 13 15.20 -16.71 6.97
N GLN A 14 14.93 -15.42 6.80
CA GLN A 14 14.28 -14.56 7.78
C GLN A 14 12.88 -14.19 7.32
N HIS A 15 11.94 -14.13 8.26
CA HIS A 15 10.55 -13.76 8.00
C HIS A 15 10.15 -12.59 8.90
N VAL A 16 9.77 -11.48 8.28
CA VAL A 16 9.37 -10.26 8.98
C VAL A 16 7.90 -9.99 8.66
N ARG A 17 7.05 -10.01 9.68
CA ARG A 17 5.63 -9.69 9.50
C ARG A 17 5.46 -8.17 9.41
N ILE A 18 5.07 -7.69 8.23
CA ILE A 18 4.79 -6.26 8.00
C ILE A 18 3.34 -5.93 8.41
N GLY A 19 2.40 -6.79 8.06
CA GLY A 19 0.98 -6.52 8.32
C GLY A 19 0.06 -7.67 8.00
N THR A 20 -1.17 -7.61 8.50
CA THR A 20 -2.19 -8.63 8.26
C THR A 20 -3.06 -8.36 7.04
N GLY A 21 -3.06 -7.14 6.50
CA GLY A 21 -3.99 -6.74 5.45
C GLY A 21 -5.40 -6.48 5.95
N GLU A 22 -6.33 -6.36 5.01
CA GLU A 22 -7.76 -6.19 5.27
C GLU A 22 -8.35 -7.50 5.82
N THR A 23 -9.12 -7.42 6.91
CA THR A 23 -9.71 -8.60 7.55
C THR A 23 -11.19 -8.45 7.88
N SER A 24 -11.73 -7.24 7.78
CA SER A 24 -13.10 -6.92 8.21
C SER A 24 -14.15 -7.37 7.19
N GLN A 25 -13.79 -7.45 5.91
CA GLN A 25 -14.72 -7.83 4.83
C GLN A 25 -14.77 -9.34 4.54
N PHE A 26 -14.09 -10.18 5.33
CA PHE A 26 -13.92 -11.61 4.99
C PHE A 26 -15.24 -12.38 4.92
N GLU A 27 -16.17 -12.12 5.84
CA GLU A 27 -17.47 -12.82 5.88
C GLU A 27 -18.33 -12.50 4.65
N GLU A 28 -18.18 -11.32 4.06
CA GLU A 28 -18.93 -10.87 2.88
C GLU A 28 -18.23 -11.27 1.58
N THR A 29 -16.91 -11.14 1.53
CA THR A 29 -16.13 -11.27 0.28
C THR A 29 -15.46 -12.62 0.11
N GLY A 30 -15.25 -13.37 1.19
CA GLY A 30 -14.38 -14.56 1.22
C GLY A 30 -12.88 -14.24 1.11
N PHE A 31 -12.49 -12.96 1.04
CA PHE A 31 -11.10 -12.53 0.87
C PHE A 31 -10.59 -11.74 2.08
N LYS A 32 -9.31 -11.89 2.38
CA LYS A 32 -8.59 -11.14 3.42
C LYS A 32 -7.11 -11.01 3.07
N GLY A 33 -6.41 -10.15 3.77
CA GLY A 33 -5.01 -9.88 3.51
C GLY A 33 -4.82 -8.77 2.49
N SER A 34 -3.82 -8.94 1.63
CA SER A 34 -3.46 -8.00 0.57
C SER A 34 -3.43 -8.79 -0.74
N GLY A 35 -3.97 -8.21 -1.81
CA GLY A 35 -4.01 -8.82 -3.14
C GLY A 35 -2.74 -8.56 -3.93
N ASP A 36 -2.22 -7.34 -3.86
CA ASP A 36 -0.94 -6.95 -4.47
C ASP A 36 -0.26 -5.86 -3.62
N LEU A 37 1.06 -5.76 -3.74
CA LEU A 37 1.90 -4.88 -2.91
C LEU A 37 3.21 -4.51 -3.61
N ASP A 38 3.74 -3.34 -3.28
CA ASP A 38 5.10 -2.94 -3.66
C ASP A 38 5.75 -2.06 -2.59
N ALA A 39 7.07 -2.14 -2.47
CA ALA A 39 7.84 -1.42 -1.45
C ALA A 39 8.43 -0.13 -2.04
N GLY A 40 8.20 0.99 -1.37
CA GLY A 40 8.67 2.30 -1.80
C GLY A 40 9.85 2.82 -0.97
N ARG A 41 10.61 3.72 -1.58
CA ARG A 41 11.65 4.56 -0.96
C ARG A 41 11.12 5.96 -0.69
N ILE A 42 11.44 6.51 0.48
CA ILE A 42 11.09 7.88 0.90
C ILE A 42 12.32 8.46 1.61
N ASP A 43 12.66 9.70 1.30
CA ASP A 43 13.86 10.40 1.80
C ASP A 43 15.14 9.58 1.61
N GLY A 44 15.24 8.87 0.49
CA GLY A 44 16.39 8.01 0.19
C GLY A 44 16.45 6.69 0.98
N VAL A 45 15.51 6.44 1.90
CA VAL A 45 15.46 5.22 2.72
C VAL A 45 14.71 4.11 1.98
N PRO A 46 15.37 3.01 1.56
CA PRO A 46 14.70 1.91 0.88
C PRO A 46 13.70 1.19 1.80
N MET A 47 12.59 0.73 1.23
CA MET A 47 11.55 0.00 1.96
C MET A 47 11.15 0.76 3.25
N SER A 48 10.93 2.06 3.12
CA SER A 48 10.41 2.92 4.18
C SER A 48 8.88 2.82 4.27
N CYS A 49 8.25 2.50 3.14
CA CYS A 49 6.84 2.20 3.04
C CYS A 49 6.57 0.93 2.20
N VAL A 50 5.38 0.36 2.38
CA VAL A 50 4.83 -0.67 1.49
C VAL A 50 3.40 -0.29 1.16
N ALA A 51 3.12 -0.05 -0.12
CA ALA A 51 1.77 0.20 -0.61
C ALA A 51 1.09 -1.14 -0.93
N ALA A 52 -0.22 -1.22 -0.74
CA ALA A 52 -0.99 -2.43 -0.96
C ALA A 52 -2.39 -2.12 -1.50
N ILE A 53 -2.88 -3.01 -2.35
CA ILE A 53 -4.31 -3.14 -2.63
C ILE A 53 -4.85 -4.37 -1.91
N GLU A 54 -5.98 -4.21 -1.21
CA GLU A 54 -6.48 -5.17 -0.24
C GLU A 54 -7.98 -5.42 -0.39
N PRO A 55 -8.47 -6.66 -0.22
CA PRO A 55 -7.75 -7.94 -0.31
C PRO A 55 -7.57 -8.38 -1.80
N PHE A 56 -7.60 -9.69 -2.12
CA PHE A 56 -7.56 -10.19 -3.50
C PHE A 56 -8.65 -9.53 -4.35
N HIS A 57 -8.24 -8.96 -5.50
CA HIS A 57 -9.10 -8.13 -6.35
C HIS A 57 -9.92 -7.11 -5.53
N GLY A 58 -9.36 -6.56 -4.46
CA GLY A 58 -10.11 -5.77 -3.48
C GLY A 58 -10.40 -4.34 -3.93
N ASN A 59 -10.88 -3.54 -2.99
CA ASN A 59 -11.21 -2.12 -3.22
C ASN A 59 -10.39 -1.18 -2.33
N THR A 60 -9.61 -1.70 -1.38
CA THR A 60 -8.98 -0.89 -0.33
C THR A 60 -7.53 -0.64 -0.67
N VAL A 61 -7.13 0.63 -0.76
CA VAL A 61 -5.72 1.04 -0.86
C VAL A 61 -5.22 1.33 0.54
N ALA A 62 -4.12 0.68 0.92
CA ALA A 62 -3.47 0.88 2.20
C ALA A 62 -1.97 1.12 2.03
N ILE A 63 -1.40 1.85 2.98
CA ILE A 63 0.05 2.01 3.09
C ILE A 63 0.51 1.53 4.47
N TYR A 64 1.64 0.85 4.48
CA TYR A 64 2.35 0.44 5.68
C TYR A 64 3.59 1.31 5.80
N THR A 65 3.75 1.98 6.93
CA THR A 65 4.94 2.80 7.20
C THR A 65 5.62 2.34 8.47
N ARG A 66 6.92 2.62 8.57
CA ARG A 66 7.74 2.42 9.76
C ARG A 66 8.47 3.72 10.10
N ASP A 67 9.04 3.78 11.29
CA ASP A 67 10.02 4.82 11.61
C ASP A 67 11.21 4.68 10.63
N PRO A 68 11.58 5.77 9.91
CA PRO A 68 12.69 5.73 8.94
C PRO A 68 14.03 5.35 9.59
N GLU A 69 14.23 5.69 10.86
CA GLU A 69 15.46 5.40 11.62
C GLU A 69 15.52 3.95 12.13
N SER A 70 14.41 3.20 12.07
CA SER A 70 14.36 1.81 12.52
C SER A 70 14.79 0.83 11.42
N ASP A 71 15.46 -0.26 11.80
CA ASP A 71 15.74 -1.35 10.87
C ASP A 71 14.42 -2.00 10.39
N PRO A 72 14.13 -2.07 9.07
CA PRO A 72 12.92 -2.68 8.54
C PRO A 72 12.66 -4.12 9.03
N ALA A 73 13.70 -4.88 9.38
CA ALA A 73 13.57 -6.24 9.89
C ALA A 73 13.03 -6.33 11.32
N THR A 74 13.15 -5.26 12.11
CA THR A 74 12.70 -5.20 13.52
C THR A 74 11.68 -4.10 13.78
N ALA A 75 11.47 -3.20 12.82
CA ALA A 75 10.58 -2.07 12.96
C ALA A 75 9.12 -2.49 13.19
N ARG A 76 8.41 -1.66 13.96
CA ARG A 76 6.96 -1.73 14.04
C ARG A 76 6.36 -1.03 12.84
N TRP A 77 5.62 -1.78 12.02
CA TRP A 77 4.88 -1.26 10.89
C TRP A 77 3.47 -0.82 11.30
N SER A 78 3.01 0.29 10.74
CA SER A 78 1.67 0.84 10.94
C SER A 78 0.91 0.85 9.63
N ARG A 79 -0.29 0.25 9.61
CA ARG A 79 -1.20 0.27 8.46
C ARG A 79 -2.09 1.51 8.53
N GLN A 80 -2.20 2.22 7.42
CA GLN A 80 -3.20 3.27 7.20
C GLN A 80 -3.98 2.95 5.92
N VAL A 81 -5.31 2.99 6.01
CA VAL A 81 -6.18 2.98 4.82
C VAL A 81 -6.17 4.37 4.21
N LEU A 82 -5.92 4.44 2.90
CA LEU A 82 -5.87 5.68 2.15
C LEU A 82 -7.19 5.92 1.41
N ASP A 83 -7.68 4.90 0.70
CA ASP A 83 -8.92 4.96 -0.08
C ASP A 83 -9.65 3.61 -0.10
N VAL A 84 -10.96 3.69 -0.37
CA VAL A 84 -11.82 2.53 -0.63
C VAL A 84 -12.64 2.81 -1.90
N TYR A 85 -12.39 2.05 -2.96
CA TYR A 85 -12.97 2.26 -4.28
C TYR A 85 -14.19 1.38 -4.55
N GLY A 86 -15.37 1.93 -4.23
CA GLY A 86 -16.65 1.25 -4.43
C GLY A 86 -16.83 0.03 -3.52
N ASP A 87 -17.99 -0.61 -3.62
CA ASP A 87 -18.30 -1.81 -2.84
C ASP A 87 -17.89 -3.08 -3.63
N PRO A 88 -17.57 -4.18 -2.94
CA PRO A 88 -17.36 -5.48 -3.58
C PRO A 88 -18.58 -5.92 -4.38
N ASN A 89 -18.35 -6.62 -5.49
CA ASN A 89 -19.41 -7.21 -6.30
C ASN A 89 -19.92 -8.54 -5.72
N GLU A 90 -20.82 -9.22 -6.43
CA GLU A 90 -21.40 -10.51 -6.01
C GLU A 90 -20.37 -11.65 -5.82
N ASN A 91 -19.15 -11.50 -6.35
CA ASN A 91 -18.04 -12.43 -6.16
C ASN A 91 -17.10 -12.00 -5.04
N GLY A 92 -17.40 -10.92 -4.31
CA GLY A 92 -16.54 -10.36 -3.27
C GLY A 92 -15.37 -9.53 -3.80
N GLU A 93 -15.37 -9.16 -5.08
CA GLU A 93 -14.26 -8.43 -5.70
C GLU A 93 -14.58 -6.94 -5.90
N GLY A 94 -13.61 -6.09 -5.64
CA GLY A 94 -13.57 -4.68 -6.04
C GLY A 94 -12.75 -4.41 -7.33
N PRO A 95 -12.48 -3.14 -7.64
CA PRO A 95 -11.81 -2.73 -8.87
C PRO A 95 -10.28 -2.81 -8.80
N GLY A 96 -9.68 -3.09 -7.65
CA GLY A 96 -8.24 -3.10 -7.47
C GLY A 96 -7.54 -4.31 -8.07
N HIS A 97 -6.34 -4.12 -8.63
CA HIS A 97 -5.57 -5.24 -9.19
C HIS A 97 -4.06 -5.14 -8.98
N GLN A 98 -3.45 -3.96 -9.12
CA GLN A 98 -1.99 -3.86 -9.12
C GLN A 98 -1.48 -2.62 -8.38
N ILE A 99 -0.35 -2.76 -7.70
CA ILE A 99 0.46 -1.70 -7.12
C ILE A 99 1.82 -1.64 -7.84
N LEU A 100 2.34 -0.44 -8.05
CA LEU A 100 3.70 -0.23 -8.54
C LEU A 100 4.30 1.02 -7.89
N CYS A 101 5.39 0.87 -7.17
CA CYS A 101 6.17 1.98 -6.65
C CYS A 101 7.18 2.47 -7.70
N GLY A 102 7.41 3.78 -7.75
CA GLY A 102 8.39 4.39 -8.64
C GLY A 102 8.52 5.89 -8.44
N ASP A 103 9.72 6.40 -8.72
CA ASP A 103 10.01 7.84 -8.71
C ASP A 103 9.56 8.42 -10.05
N PHE A 104 8.31 8.86 -10.12
CA PHE A 104 7.68 9.25 -11.38
C PHE A 104 7.84 10.74 -11.67
N ASP A 105 8.08 11.57 -10.64
CA ASP A 105 8.35 13.00 -10.80
C ASP A 105 9.80 13.43 -10.60
N GLY A 106 10.69 12.50 -10.25
CA GLY A 106 12.15 12.68 -10.25
C GLY A 106 12.68 13.41 -9.02
N ASP A 107 11.93 13.46 -7.91
CA ASP A 107 12.34 14.10 -6.67
C ASP A 107 13.13 13.17 -5.72
N GLY A 108 13.25 11.89 -6.07
CA GLY A 108 14.00 10.87 -5.34
C GLY A 108 13.16 10.03 -4.39
N ASP A 109 11.96 10.48 -4.04
CA ASP A 109 10.93 9.68 -3.38
C ASP A 109 10.17 8.86 -4.41
N GLU A 110 9.67 7.70 -3.99
CA GLU A 110 8.81 6.88 -4.83
C GLU A 110 7.36 7.18 -4.51
N GLU A 111 6.63 7.60 -5.53
CA GLU A 111 5.18 7.50 -5.60
C GLU A 111 4.75 6.05 -5.78
N PHE A 112 3.44 5.83 -5.78
CA PHE A 112 2.90 4.56 -6.24
C PHE A 112 1.68 4.75 -7.13
N LEU A 113 1.54 3.82 -8.07
CA LEU A 113 0.40 3.69 -8.95
C LEU A 113 -0.52 2.59 -8.45
N VAL A 114 -1.83 2.81 -8.56
CA VAL A 114 -2.86 1.80 -8.32
C VAL A 114 -3.58 1.51 -9.63
N GLY A 115 -3.42 0.30 -10.15
CA GLY A 115 -4.14 -0.20 -11.32
C GLY A 115 -5.55 -0.65 -10.94
N LEU A 116 -6.56 0.04 -11.47
CA LEU A 116 -7.96 -0.28 -11.29
C LEU A 116 -8.56 -0.85 -12.57
N ARG A 117 -9.07 -2.09 -12.49
CA ARG A 117 -9.66 -2.84 -13.59
C ARG A 117 -11.05 -2.34 -14.02
N GLY A 118 -11.71 -1.51 -13.21
CA GLY A 118 -13.06 -1.04 -13.49
C GLY A 118 -14.17 -1.88 -12.84
N PRO A 119 -15.43 -1.59 -13.19
CA PRO A 119 -15.88 -0.63 -14.21
C PRO A 119 -15.79 0.84 -13.76
N TRP A 120 -16.15 1.77 -14.66
CA TRP A 120 -16.34 3.19 -14.33
C TRP A 120 -17.27 3.36 -13.12
N PRO A 121 -16.97 4.27 -12.16
CA PRO A 121 -15.93 5.29 -12.19
C PRO A 121 -14.53 4.85 -11.73
N TRP A 122 -14.36 3.59 -11.31
CA TRP A 122 -13.12 3.10 -10.71
C TRP A 122 -12.27 2.31 -11.71
N GLN A 123 -11.85 2.96 -12.79
CA GLN A 123 -11.08 2.36 -13.87
C GLN A 123 -9.87 3.23 -14.24
N GLY A 124 -8.75 2.58 -14.56
CA GLY A 124 -7.53 3.25 -15.01
C GLY A 124 -6.41 3.17 -13.98
N VAL A 125 -5.62 4.22 -13.86
CA VAL A 125 -4.46 4.29 -12.98
C VAL A 125 -4.60 5.48 -12.05
N MET A 126 -4.54 5.22 -10.74
CA MET A 126 -4.49 6.28 -9.73
C MET A 126 -3.04 6.51 -9.33
N TYR A 127 -2.66 7.78 -9.19
CA TYR A 127 -1.32 8.22 -8.82
C TYR A 127 -1.32 8.70 -7.38
N TYR A 128 -0.35 8.27 -6.57
CA TYR A 128 -0.31 8.60 -5.15
C TYR A 128 1.07 9.13 -4.78
N LYS A 129 1.11 10.35 -4.21
CA LYS A 129 2.34 10.99 -3.71
C LYS A 129 2.25 11.33 -2.24
N MET A 130 3.29 10.98 -1.50
CA MET A 130 3.51 11.40 -0.12
C MET A 130 3.89 12.88 -0.09
N VAL A 131 3.06 13.72 0.55
CA VAL A 131 3.28 15.18 0.56
C VAL A 131 3.60 15.75 1.96
N ASP A 132 3.23 15.05 3.03
CA ASP A 132 3.64 15.41 4.40
C ASP A 132 4.40 14.24 5.02
N LYS A 133 5.73 14.36 5.07
CA LYS A 133 6.66 13.32 5.58
C LYS A 133 6.85 13.38 7.11
N LYS A 134 5.98 14.09 7.83
CA LYS A 134 6.15 14.25 9.29
C LYS A 134 6.15 12.91 10.03
N PRO A 135 6.92 12.80 11.13
CA PRO A 135 7.01 11.57 11.91
C PRO A 135 5.63 11.12 12.38
N VAL A 136 5.33 9.86 12.10
CA VAL A 136 4.12 9.11 12.46
C VAL A 136 4.10 8.86 13.98
N PHE A 137 3.91 9.91 14.77
CA PHE A 137 3.52 9.83 16.18
C PHE A 137 2.20 10.54 16.48
N SER A 138 1.52 11.05 15.44
CA SER A 138 0.11 11.42 15.52
C SER A 138 -0.72 10.28 14.94
N PRO A 139 -1.78 9.79 15.61
CA PRO A 139 -2.67 8.77 15.08
C PRO A 139 -3.38 9.13 13.74
N ASN A 140 -3.13 10.33 13.19
CA ASN A 140 -3.82 10.89 12.02
C ASN A 140 -2.87 11.50 10.95
N GLY A 141 -1.67 10.96 10.73
CA GLY A 141 -0.56 11.76 10.19
C GLY A 141 0.08 11.43 8.84
N VAL A 142 -0.54 10.72 7.89
CA VAL A 142 -0.08 10.76 6.48
C VAL A 142 -1.14 11.46 5.65
N SER A 143 -0.84 12.67 5.18
CA SER A 143 -1.57 13.31 4.08
C SER A 143 -0.93 12.87 2.77
N LEU A 144 -1.66 12.08 1.98
CA LEU A 144 -1.38 11.88 0.57
C LEU A 144 -2.21 12.86 -0.24
N MET A 145 -1.60 13.49 -1.25
CA MET A 145 -2.39 14.23 -2.23
C MET A 145 -2.96 13.21 -3.21
N ILE A 146 -4.25 12.91 -3.06
CA ILE A 146 -5.03 12.15 -4.04
C ILE A 146 -5.26 13.09 -5.22
N PRO A 147 -4.98 12.70 -6.48
CA PRO A 147 -5.29 13.52 -7.64
C PRO A 147 -6.80 13.84 -7.64
N PRO A 148 -7.18 15.04 -8.10
CA PRO A 148 -8.57 15.47 -8.08
C PRO A 148 -9.44 14.46 -8.83
N ARG A 149 -10.67 14.26 -8.33
CA ARG A 149 -11.75 13.50 -8.98
C ARG A 149 -11.66 13.72 -10.49
N GLY A 150 -11.60 12.60 -11.22
CA GLY A 150 -11.13 12.53 -12.61
C GLY A 150 -11.61 13.65 -13.52
N CYS A 151 -10.77 13.95 -14.51
CA CYS A 151 -11.14 14.78 -15.66
C CYS A 151 -12.45 14.24 -16.26
N HIS A 152 -13.55 14.94 -16.00
CA HIS A 152 -14.80 14.77 -16.71
C HIS A 152 -14.57 15.25 -18.15
N GLY A 153 -14.38 14.29 -19.06
CA GLY A 153 -14.51 14.49 -20.51
C GLY A 153 -15.95 14.33 -20.96
#